data_AF-A0A409YJS3-F1
#
_entry.id   AF-A0A409YJS3-F1
#
_cell.length_a   1.000
_cell.length_b   1.000
_cell.length_c   1.000
_cell.angle_alpha   90.00
_cell.angle_beta   90.00
_cell.angle_gamma   90.00
#
_symmetry.space_group_name_H-M   'P 1'
#
loop_
_entity.id
_entity.type
_entity.pdbx_description
1 polymer ?
#
loop_
_entity_poly.entity_id
_entity_poly.type
_entity_poly.pdbx_seq_one_letter_code
_entity_poly.pdbx_strand_id
1 'polypeptide(L)'
;MNSDKKSDSHNETFKESSRDLNYQLLDVLQTEFSVLETYHYHSTEPGAPNPGLTIEDIGLIGLPLSERDAQSIINRASQSSNTLPTNNLATPDSWEIDPALVSFVNPAWETFITGVVTKVLATLGLACGYRDPTTVCKLHKLRLQKQGSCILPHLEVSHSNAMFATVTIVLPSTFQGGQICLAHAGRSTVLDIAPQSMFNISALAWYSGVMHEALPITSGHRLTLSYNLIHTSTVTEKPEIPDPTQGPLKDLREILERWKNDQYKDMLNPPLFAYMLSGSYRWHDRMHVLQGLESEDVDMLTHVVPVMDEMGFVLCLADLVKTESGDGVVDHRVWYDYTPGNDKETAEMGEIDSEYIVLSNLMRINHNFVTRSIGGSLTLKPNALIPPSAFDHLDPDESQYDGHDGRYNPGRMHQMYNCSALVIFRKEDEISTIQKIGGTSAIIRYLPTTTFPTVVAQKVVDDALNTSVHKVDNPTAIAILRHSLSWKQHSTWNKAIPFVADLKDIKSAISQALQTFAPDLITNGIIPRTASCANAYGFHIALFDALKKQDKLVQDAVKSRGDSLQRAILQCLSGATAQWNAPLPPTRNYFAYHSQWLSPAELLGHIKNLVKLCFENKSPETCVQLFD
;
A
#
# COMPACT_ATOMS: atom_id res chain seq x y z
N MET A 1 -3.73 21.05 -62.35
CA MET A 1 -3.98 19.77 -61.66
C MET A 1 -2.88 19.57 -60.63
N ASN A 2 -3.26 19.26 -59.40
CA ASN A 2 -2.47 19.07 -58.18
C ASN A 2 -2.01 20.33 -57.42
N SER A 3 -2.94 20.90 -56.66
CA SER A 3 -2.65 21.66 -55.44
C SER A 3 -3.83 21.51 -54.46
N ASP A 4 -4.05 20.31 -53.92
CA ASP A 4 -4.97 20.06 -52.80
C ASP A 4 -4.64 18.70 -52.17
N LYS A 5 -3.63 18.63 -51.29
CA LYS A 5 -3.33 17.46 -50.42
C LYS A 5 -2.49 17.82 -49.17
N LYS A 6 -2.64 19.03 -48.60
CA LYS A 6 -1.86 19.42 -47.39
C LYS A 6 -2.69 19.87 -46.18
N SER A 7 -4.02 19.95 -46.28
CA SER A 7 -4.90 20.38 -45.18
C SER A 7 -5.51 19.24 -44.37
N ASP A 8 -5.52 18.00 -44.87
CA ASP A 8 -6.14 16.87 -44.15
C ASP A 8 -5.21 16.19 -43.14
N SER A 9 -3.88 16.29 -43.30
CA SER A 9 -2.94 15.58 -42.41
C SER A 9 -2.91 16.13 -40.98
N HIS A 10 -3.11 17.43 -40.80
CA HIS A 10 -3.12 18.07 -39.46
C HIS A 10 -4.41 17.80 -38.67
N ASN A 11 -5.54 17.62 -39.35
CA ASN A 11 -6.82 17.29 -38.71
C ASN A 11 -6.94 15.80 -38.36
N GLU A 12 -6.22 14.91 -39.07
CA GLU A 12 -6.10 13.50 -38.71
C GLU A 12 -5.15 13.29 -37.52
N THR A 13 -4.01 13.99 -37.45
CA THR A 13 -3.07 13.86 -36.30
C THR A 13 -3.70 14.31 -34.98
N PHE A 14 -4.50 15.38 -34.98
CA PHE A 14 -5.21 15.87 -33.79
C PHE A 14 -6.36 14.95 -33.34
N LYS A 15 -6.98 14.21 -34.28
CA LYS A 15 -8.03 13.22 -33.97
C LYS A 15 -7.46 11.88 -33.53
N GLU A 16 -6.27 11.52 -34.00
CA GLU A 16 -5.54 10.32 -33.56
C GLU A 16 -4.91 10.51 -32.17
N SER A 17 -4.34 11.69 -31.87
CA SER A 17 -3.81 12.00 -30.53
C SER A 17 -4.89 12.03 -29.45
N SER A 18 -6.11 12.50 -29.79
CA SER A 18 -7.29 12.46 -28.91
C SER A 18 -7.76 11.03 -28.58
N ARG A 19 -7.28 9.99 -29.28
CA ARG A 19 -7.61 8.58 -29.06
C ARG A 19 -6.49 7.76 -28.45
N ASP A 20 -5.34 8.39 -28.16
CA ASP A 20 -4.24 7.73 -27.48
C ASP A 20 -4.55 7.58 -25.98
N LEU A 21 -4.32 6.40 -25.43
CA LEU A 21 -4.52 6.12 -24.02
C LEU A 21 -3.63 6.99 -23.13
N ASN A 22 -2.39 7.27 -23.56
CA ASN A 22 -1.44 8.09 -22.82
C ASN A 22 -1.97 9.52 -22.62
N TYR A 23 -2.40 10.18 -23.69
CA TYR A 23 -2.95 11.54 -23.63
C TYR A 23 -4.28 11.60 -22.87
N GLN A 24 -5.15 10.60 -23.01
CA GLN A 24 -6.40 10.56 -22.26
C GLN A 24 -6.18 10.35 -20.75
N LEU A 25 -5.22 9.50 -20.38
CA LEU A 25 -4.82 9.35 -18.97
C LEU A 25 -4.19 10.64 -18.44
N LEU A 26 -3.34 11.32 -19.22
CA LEU A 26 -2.74 12.59 -18.83
C LEU A 26 -3.79 13.64 -18.47
N ASP A 27 -4.76 13.85 -19.37
CA ASP A 27 -5.82 14.86 -19.23
C ASP A 27 -6.61 14.67 -17.93
N VAL A 28 -6.99 13.42 -17.64
CA VAL A 28 -7.73 13.09 -16.43
C VAL A 28 -6.86 13.15 -15.16
N LEU A 29 -5.62 12.65 -15.21
CA LEU A 29 -4.75 12.60 -14.03
C LEU A 29 -4.22 13.98 -13.60
N GLN A 30 -4.13 14.94 -14.53
CA GLN A 30 -3.75 16.34 -14.23
C GLN A 30 -4.94 17.23 -13.85
N THR A 31 -6.18 16.71 -13.90
CA THR A 31 -7.34 17.49 -13.52
C THR A 31 -7.34 17.73 -12.00
N GLU A 32 -7.60 18.96 -11.55
CA GLU A 32 -7.81 19.25 -10.13
C GLU A 32 -9.07 18.55 -9.61
N PHE A 33 -8.89 17.44 -8.90
CA PHE A 33 -9.98 16.70 -8.26
C PHE A 33 -10.55 17.44 -7.05
N SER A 34 -9.85 18.43 -6.54
CA SER A 34 -10.27 19.29 -5.43
C SER A 34 -11.46 20.19 -5.78
N VAL A 35 -11.74 20.36 -7.08
CA VAL A 35 -12.98 20.98 -7.58
C VAL A 35 -14.13 19.97 -7.65
N LEU A 36 -13.86 18.66 -7.54
CA LEU A 36 -14.88 17.62 -7.31
C LEU A 36 -15.23 17.56 -5.81
N GLU A 37 -15.85 18.65 -5.38
CA GLU A 37 -16.81 18.80 -4.29
C GLU A 37 -16.80 17.66 -3.25
N THR A 38 -16.14 17.91 -2.11
CA THR A 38 -16.10 16.98 -0.98
C THR A 38 -17.52 16.70 -0.45
N TYR A 39 -17.78 15.47 0.03
CA TYR A 39 -19.10 15.12 0.58
C TYR A 39 -19.29 15.51 2.06
N HIS A 40 -18.24 16.05 2.70
CA HIS A 40 -18.24 16.41 4.11
C HIS A 40 -17.26 17.55 4.41
N TYR A 41 -17.46 18.22 5.55
CA TYR A 41 -16.63 19.28 6.10
C TYR A 41 -16.28 18.95 7.55
N HIS A 42 -15.06 19.28 7.96
CA HIS A 42 -14.65 19.25 9.36
C HIS A 42 -13.71 20.41 9.69
N SER A 43 -13.97 21.09 10.81
CA SER A 43 -13.01 21.99 11.44
C SER A 43 -13.05 21.87 12.96
N THR A 44 -11.94 22.28 13.59
CA THR A 44 -11.89 22.55 15.04
C THR A 44 -11.55 24.02 15.22
N GLU A 45 -12.32 24.72 16.06
CA GLU A 45 -12.34 26.17 16.21
C GLU A 45 -11.98 26.54 17.66
N PRO A 46 -10.68 26.72 17.99
CA PRO A 46 -10.24 27.05 19.36
C PRO A 46 -10.69 28.44 19.86
N GLY A 47 -11.00 29.35 18.93
CA GLY A 47 -11.44 30.72 19.22
C GLY A 47 -12.96 30.91 19.16
N ALA A 48 -13.74 29.81 19.13
CA ALA A 48 -15.19 29.91 19.00
C ALA A 48 -15.83 30.58 20.23
N PRO A 49 -16.81 31.48 20.04
CA PRO A 49 -17.49 32.12 21.16
C PRO A 49 -18.32 31.11 21.94
N ASN A 50 -18.35 31.23 23.26
CA ASN A 50 -19.27 30.44 24.08
C ASN A 50 -20.72 30.82 23.71
N PRO A 51 -21.61 29.87 23.35
CA PRO A 51 -22.98 30.17 22.94
C PRO A 51 -23.82 30.90 24.00
N GLY A 52 -23.49 30.76 25.29
CA GLY A 52 -24.42 31.09 26.36
C GLY A 52 -25.69 30.26 26.22
N LEU A 53 -25.53 28.94 26.08
CA LEU A 53 -26.61 27.98 25.84
C LEU A 53 -27.60 27.97 27.01
N THR A 54 -28.86 28.30 26.75
CA THR A 54 -29.95 28.23 27.71
C THR A 54 -30.99 27.21 27.27
N ILE A 55 -31.44 26.39 28.21
CA ILE A 55 -32.50 25.41 28.00
C ILE A 55 -33.67 25.79 28.92
N GLU A 56 -34.89 25.81 28.37
CA GLU A 56 -36.11 26.05 29.16
C GLU A 56 -36.18 25.10 30.37
N ASP A 57 -36.65 25.60 31.52
CA ASP A 57 -36.70 24.92 32.83
C ASP A 57 -35.35 24.58 33.50
N ILE A 58 -34.23 24.57 32.78
CA ILE A 58 -32.89 24.33 33.36
C ILE A 58 -32.13 25.65 33.57
N GLY A 59 -32.24 26.57 32.61
CA GLY A 59 -31.47 27.82 32.57
C GLY A 59 -30.16 27.67 31.80
N LEU A 60 -29.15 28.44 32.22
CA LEU A 60 -27.84 28.52 31.54
C LEU A 60 -27.01 27.26 31.78
N ILE A 61 -26.54 26.63 30.69
CA ILE A 61 -25.68 25.46 30.72
C ILE A 61 -24.21 25.90 30.68
N GLY A 62 -23.41 25.41 31.65
CA GLY A 62 -21.98 25.65 31.69
C GLY A 62 -21.23 24.88 30.60
N LEU A 63 -20.31 25.57 29.91
CA LEU A 63 -19.37 24.96 28.97
C LEU A 63 -17.92 25.29 29.40
N PRO A 64 -16.99 24.32 29.46
CA PRO A 64 -17.16 22.91 29.09
C PRO A 64 -18.19 22.16 29.94
N LEU A 65 -18.92 21.24 29.31
CA LEU A 65 -20.06 20.56 29.94
C LEU A 65 -19.64 19.84 31.21
N SER A 66 -20.30 20.17 32.32
CA SER A 66 -20.11 19.50 33.61
C SER A 66 -21.04 18.30 33.76
N GLU A 67 -20.67 17.34 34.60
CA GLU A 67 -21.52 16.19 34.95
C GLU A 67 -22.88 16.61 35.53
N ARG A 68 -22.89 17.70 36.30
CA ARG A 68 -24.10 18.25 36.91
C ARG A 68 -25.08 18.75 35.84
N ASP A 69 -24.56 19.48 34.85
CA ASP A 69 -25.39 20.03 33.77
C ASP A 69 -25.82 18.92 32.81
N ALA A 70 -24.95 17.95 32.53
CA ALA A 70 -25.29 16.74 31.77
C ALA A 70 -26.47 15.99 32.40
N GLN A 71 -26.43 15.76 33.71
CA GLN A 71 -27.54 15.10 34.42
C GLN A 71 -28.84 15.93 34.37
N SER A 72 -28.72 17.26 34.42
CA SER A 72 -29.87 18.16 34.33
C SER A 72 -30.53 18.07 32.95
N ILE A 73 -29.72 17.99 31.88
CA ILE A 73 -30.18 17.76 30.50
C ILE A 73 -30.87 16.39 30.39
N ILE A 74 -30.25 15.32 30.91
CA ILE A 74 -30.81 13.96 30.89
C ILE A 74 -32.21 13.91 31.51
N ASN A 75 -32.40 14.61 32.64
CA ASN A 75 -33.67 14.61 33.36
C ASN A 75 -34.82 15.31 32.60
N ARG A 76 -34.49 16.21 31.66
CA ARG A 76 -35.45 17.01 30.90
C ARG A 76 -35.67 16.53 29.47
N ALA A 77 -34.68 15.84 28.91
CA ALA A 77 -34.65 15.44 27.52
C ALA A 77 -35.42 14.15 27.24
N SER A 78 -35.85 13.99 25.99
CA SER A 78 -36.48 12.77 25.51
C SER A 78 -35.41 11.77 25.06
N GLN A 79 -35.62 10.49 25.32
CA GLN A 79 -34.69 9.45 24.90
C GLN A 79 -34.77 9.22 23.38
N SER A 80 -33.64 9.19 22.69
CA SER A 80 -33.55 9.06 21.24
C SER A 80 -33.83 7.61 20.79
N SER A 81 -34.74 7.43 19.84
CA SER A 81 -35.16 6.12 19.33
C SER A 81 -34.14 5.41 18.45
N ASN A 82 -33.09 6.10 17.98
CA ASN A 82 -32.16 5.60 16.95
C ASN A 82 -30.85 5.03 17.54
N THR A 83 -30.79 4.80 18.85
CA THR A 83 -29.61 4.20 19.51
C THR A 83 -29.98 2.80 20.03
N LEU A 84 -29.21 1.79 19.64
CA LEU A 84 -29.36 0.42 20.17
C LEU A 84 -28.35 0.19 21.30
N PRO A 85 -28.71 -0.50 22.39
CA PRO A 85 -27.77 -0.85 23.44
C PRO A 85 -26.80 -1.92 22.92
N THR A 86 -25.52 -1.58 22.85
CA THR A 86 -24.47 -2.58 22.65
C THR A 86 -24.27 -3.33 23.97
N ASN A 87 -24.61 -4.63 23.95
CA ASN A 87 -24.51 -5.61 25.04
C ASN A 87 -25.52 -5.49 26.20
N ASN A 88 -26.64 -6.20 26.10
CA ASN A 88 -27.43 -6.88 27.16
C ASN A 88 -27.65 -6.25 28.55
N LEU A 89 -27.46 -4.94 28.78
CA LEU A 89 -27.95 -4.22 29.96
C LEU A 89 -28.23 -2.75 29.59
N ALA A 90 -29.51 -2.37 29.62
CA ALA A 90 -30.07 -1.03 29.77
C ALA A 90 -29.89 0.04 28.65
N THR A 91 -31.04 0.42 28.07
CA THR A 91 -31.45 1.75 27.54
C THR A 91 -30.66 2.46 26.41
N PRO A 92 -31.36 3.08 25.43
CA PRO A 92 -30.75 4.00 24.45
C PRO A 92 -30.08 5.21 25.14
N ASP A 93 -28.75 5.23 25.21
CA ASP A 93 -28.00 6.19 26.01
C ASP A 93 -27.78 7.55 25.30
N SER A 94 -28.74 7.99 24.50
CA SER A 94 -28.72 9.29 23.82
C SER A 94 -30.00 10.05 24.10
N TRP A 95 -29.88 11.33 24.45
CA TRP A 95 -30.99 12.21 24.80
C TRP A 95 -31.07 13.39 23.85
N GLU A 96 -32.28 13.78 23.49
CA GLU A 96 -32.56 14.87 22.56
C GLU A 96 -33.49 15.90 23.20
N ILE A 97 -33.20 17.17 22.94
CA ILE A 97 -34.01 18.32 23.33
C ILE A 97 -34.49 19.02 22.05
N ASP A 98 -35.79 19.34 22.04
CA ASP A 98 -36.43 20.08 20.96
C ASP A 98 -35.78 21.46 20.80
N PRO A 99 -35.44 21.88 19.56
CA PRO A 99 -34.81 23.16 19.30
C PRO A 99 -35.63 24.37 19.81
N ALA A 100 -36.95 24.25 19.94
CA ALA A 100 -37.80 25.32 20.47
C ALA A 100 -37.51 25.64 21.95
N LEU A 101 -36.96 24.68 22.70
CA LEU A 101 -36.61 24.83 24.12
C LEU A 101 -35.18 25.37 24.32
N VAL A 102 -34.44 25.58 23.23
CA VAL A 102 -33.03 25.97 23.24
C VAL A 102 -32.88 27.41 22.76
N SER A 103 -32.13 28.21 23.51
CA SER A 103 -31.78 29.58 23.13
C SER A 103 -30.31 29.89 23.39
N PHE A 104 -29.81 30.93 22.76
CA PHE A 104 -28.41 31.36 22.83
C PHE A 104 -28.36 32.82 23.28
N VAL A 105 -27.70 33.08 24.42
CA VAL A 105 -27.64 34.41 25.01
C VAL A 105 -26.47 35.24 24.45
N ASN A 106 -25.44 34.60 23.90
CA ASN A 106 -24.30 35.31 23.31
C ASN A 106 -24.57 35.69 21.84
N PRO A 107 -24.69 36.99 21.50
CA PRO A 107 -24.95 37.40 20.12
C PRO A 107 -23.79 37.07 19.16
N ALA A 108 -22.57 36.85 19.66
CA ALA A 108 -21.45 36.42 18.82
C ALA A 108 -21.64 35.00 18.25
N TRP A 109 -22.52 34.20 18.86
CA TRP A 109 -22.81 32.83 18.42
C TRP A 109 -23.42 32.78 17.02
N GLU A 110 -24.37 33.67 16.72
CA GLU A 110 -25.03 33.73 15.42
C GLU A 110 -24.04 34.08 14.29
N THR A 111 -23.14 35.03 14.56
CA THR A 111 -22.05 35.40 13.65
C THR A 111 -21.09 34.23 13.43
N PHE A 112 -20.77 33.47 14.48
CA PHE A 112 -19.94 32.27 14.38
C PHE A 112 -20.58 31.19 13.50
N ILE A 113 -21.84 30.85 13.75
CA ILE A 113 -22.58 29.85 12.94
C ILE A 113 -22.64 30.29 11.48
N THR A 114 -22.92 31.57 11.22
CA THR A 114 -22.89 32.14 9.86
C THR A 114 -21.53 31.94 9.18
N GLY A 115 -20.43 32.17 9.90
CA GLY A 115 -19.08 31.94 9.40
C GLY A 115 -18.81 30.47 9.09
N VAL A 116 -19.20 29.56 9.99
CA VAL A 116 -19.08 28.10 9.78
C VAL A 116 -19.87 27.66 8.57
N VAL A 117 -21.14 28.06 8.44
CA VAL A 117 -21.97 27.68 7.28
C VAL A 117 -21.37 28.22 5.98
N THR A 118 -20.81 29.42 5.98
CA THR A 118 -20.13 29.97 4.79
C THR A 118 -18.93 29.10 4.38
N LYS A 119 -18.11 28.66 5.33
CA LYS A 119 -17.00 27.72 5.06
C LYS A 119 -17.53 26.37 4.54
N VAL A 120 -18.58 25.84 5.18
CA VAL A 120 -19.23 24.58 4.77
C VAL A 120 -19.72 24.66 3.33
N LEU A 121 -20.48 25.69 2.97
CA LEU A 121 -21.01 25.85 1.62
C LEU A 121 -19.88 25.94 0.58
N ALA A 122 -18.82 26.70 0.88
CA ALA A 122 -17.66 26.77 0.00
C ALA A 122 -16.95 25.42 -0.17
N THR A 123 -16.75 24.66 0.92
CA THR A 123 -16.08 23.34 0.88
C THR A 123 -16.92 22.27 0.20
N LEU A 124 -18.24 22.36 0.31
CA LEU A 124 -19.17 21.49 -0.40
C LEU A 124 -19.38 21.92 -1.87
N GLY A 125 -18.62 22.89 -2.41
CA GLY A 125 -18.73 23.29 -3.82
C GLY A 125 -19.88 24.22 -4.16
N LEU A 126 -20.67 24.62 -3.16
CA LEU A 126 -21.79 25.52 -3.36
C LEU A 126 -21.26 26.96 -3.38
N ALA A 127 -21.03 27.47 -4.59
CA ALA A 127 -20.52 28.82 -4.89
C ALA A 127 -21.37 29.97 -4.29
N CYS A 128 -22.51 29.64 -3.68
CA CYS A 128 -23.40 30.55 -3.00
C CYS A 128 -23.06 30.56 -1.50
N GLY A 129 -22.37 31.59 -1.01
CA GLY A 129 -22.15 31.76 0.44
C GLY A 129 -23.46 31.90 1.22
N TYR A 130 -23.41 31.93 2.56
CA TYR A 130 -24.58 32.02 3.46
C TYR A 130 -25.54 33.20 3.16
N ARG A 131 -25.11 34.20 2.37
CA ARG A 131 -25.93 35.32 1.93
C ARG A 131 -26.79 35.02 0.71
N ASP A 132 -26.73 33.80 0.18
CA ASP A 132 -27.70 33.34 -0.80
C ASP A 132 -29.09 33.31 -0.13
N PRO A 133 -30.05 34.13 -0.62
CA PRO A 133 -31.42 34.11 -0.09
C PRO A 133 -32.11 32.75 -0.21
N THR A 134 -31.53 31.81 -0.95
CA THR A 134 -32.04 30.46 -1.16
C THR A 134 -31.53 29.41 -0.18
N THR A 135 -30.57 29.72 0.71
CA THR A 135 -30.08 28.75 1.72
C THR A 135 -30.40 29.22 3.13
N VAL A 136 -31.06 28.38 3.91
CA VAL A 136 -31.40 28.67 5.32
C VAL A 136 -30.81 27.60 6.23
N CYS A 137 -30.07 28.03 7.26
CA CYS A 137 -29.58 27.18 8.34
C CYS A 137 -30.55 27.24 9.53
N LYS A 138 -31.10 26.09 9.96
CA LYS A 138 -32.02 26.02 11.11
C LYS A 138 -31.55 25.00 12.12
N LEU A 139 -31.56 25.37 13.40
CA LEU A 139 -31.32 24.42 14.48
C LEU A 139 -32.41 23.34 14.46
N HIS A 140 -31.99 22.08 14.41
CA HIS A 140 -32.88 20.93 14.35
C HIS A 140 -32.99 20.21 15.69
N LYS A 141 -31.88 20.07 16.44
CA LYS A 141 -31.88 19.42 17.76
C LYS A 141 -30.62 19.70 18.56
N LEU A 142 -30.75 19.64 19.88
CA LEU A 142 -29.65 19.49 20.82
C LEU A 142 -29.62 18.04 21.30
N ARG A 143 -28.45 17.39 21.25
CA ARG A 143 -28.28 15.99 21.64
C ARG A 143 -27.15 15.85 22.66
N LEU A 144 -27.43 15.07 23.70
CA LEU A 144 -26.46 14.65 24.70
C LEU A 144 -26.25 13.14 24.62
N GLN A 145 -24.98 12.73 24.55
CA GLN A 145 -24.56 11.34 24.49
C GLN A 145 -23.60 11.07 25.65
N LYS A 146 -23.69 9.90 26.27
CA LYS A 146 -22.84 9.50 27.40
C LYS A 146 -21.96 8.30 27.01
N GLN A 147 -21.23 7.76 27.98
CA GLN A 147 -20.52 6.50 27.83
C GLN A 147 -21.45 5.37 27.36
N GLY A 148 -21.06 4.65 26.31
CA GLY A 148 -21.82 3.56 25.69
C GLY A 148 -22.67 4.00 24.50
N SER A 149 -22.93 5.31 24.33
CA SER A 149 -23.71 5.79 23.19
C SER A 149 -22.96 5.59 21.88
N CYS A 150 -23.65 5.01 20.90
CA CYS A 150 -23.21 4.92 19.51
C CYS A 150 -24.37 5.26 18.56
N ILE A 151 -24.04 5.57 17.33
CA ILE A 151 -25.01 5.76 16.23
C ILE A 151 -24.67 4.70 15.19
N LEU A 152 -25.60 3.81 14.88
CA LEU A 152 -25.38 2.80 13.84
C LEU A 152 -25.30 3.45 12.45
N PRO A 153 -24.66 2.76 11.48
CA PRO A 153 -24.64 3.19 10.09
C PRO A 153 -26.07 3.43 9.59
N HIS A 154 -26.38 4.68 9.24
CA HIS A 154 -27.67 5.02 8.64
C HIS A 154 -27.52 6.16 7.64
N LEU A 155 -28.44 6.17 6.66
CA LEU A 155 -28.64 7.29 5.77
C LEU A 155 -29.55 8.30 6.48
N GLU A 156 -29.14 9.56 6.52
CA GLU A 156 -29.99 10.59 7.08
C GLU A 156 -31.21 10.78 6.16
N VAL A 157 -32.38 10.37 6.63
CA VAL A 157 -33.63 10.58 5.90
C VAL A 157 -33.96 12.07 5.98
N SER A 158 -34.07 12.71 4.82
CA SER A 158 -34.42 14.11 4.71
C SER A 158 -35.78 14.36 5.37
N HIS A 159 -35.81 15.11 6.48
CA HIS A 159 -37.07 15.39 7.20
C HIS A 159 -37.93 16.44 6.46
N SER A 160 -37.37 17.06 5.42
CA SER A 160 -38.06 17.90 4.43
C SER A 160 -37.43 17.67 3.06
N ASN A 161 -38.18 17.71 1.96
CA ASN A 161 -37.60 17.54 0.61
C ASN A 161 -36.51 18.59 0.28
N ALA A 162 -36.53 19.71 1.00
CA ALA A 162 -35.63 20.85 0.81
C ALA A 162 -34.29 20.75 1.58
N MET A 163 -34.14 19.86 2.57
CA MET A 163 -32.87 19.72 3.32
C MET A 163 -31.81 19.02 2.47
N PHE A 164 -30.65 19.65 2.29
CA PHE A 164 -29.57 19.09 1.47
C PHE A 164 -28.31 18.73 2.25
N ALA A 165 -28.12 19.26 3.46
CA ALA A 165 -26.96 18.95 4.29
C ALA A 165 -27.26 19.16 5.77
N THR A 166 -26.45 18.54 6.62
CA THR A 166 -26.51 18.63 8.08
C THR A 166 -25.20 19.23 8.57
N VAL A 167 -25.28 20.22 9.45
CA VAL A 167 -24.13 20.79 10.17
C VAL A 167 -24.26 20.42 11.64
N THR A 168 -23.29 19.67 12.17
CA THR A 168 -23.22 19.30 13.58
C THR A 168 -22.09 20.08 14.27
N ILE A 169 -22.45 20.83 15.30
CA ILE A 169 -21.52 21.57 16.16
C ILE A 169 -21.36 20.78 17.46
N VAL A 170 -20.14 20.31 17.73
CA VAL A 170 -19.79 19.65 18.99
C VAL A 170 -19.33 20.71 19.97
N LEU A 171 -20.09 20.86 21.06
CA LEU A 171 -19.83 21.84 22.11
C LEU A 171 -18.74 21.34 23.07
N PRO A 172 -18.03 22.25 23.76
CA PRO A 172 -16.92 21.88 24.63
C PRO A 172 -17.40 20.93 25.73
N SER A 173 -16.86 19.72 25.73
CA SER A 173 -17.25 18.62 26.63
C SER A 173 -16.16 17.57 26.65
N THR A 174 -15.94 16.89 27.77
CA THR A 174 -14.89 15.87 27.87
C THR A 174 -15.46 14.50 27.54
N PHE A 175 -14.95 13.86 26.48
CA PHE A 175 -15.27 12.47 26.13
C PHE A 175 -14.10 11.74 25.45
N GLN A 176 -14.19 10.41 25.38
CA GLN A 176 -13.26 9.53 24.66
C GLN A 176 -14.02 8.57 23.74
N GLY A 177 -13.37 8.09 22.69
CA GLY A 177 -14.02 7.32 21.63
C GLY A 177 -15.00 8.19 20.84
N GLY A 178 -16.08 7.61 20.33
CA GLY A 178 -17.11 8.39 19.65
C GLY A 178 -16.75 8.87 18.24
N GLN A 179 -15.73 8.27 17.59
CA GLN A 179 -15.33 8.66 16.24
C GLN A 179 -16.52 8.63 15.28
N ILE A 180 -16.58 9.59 14.38
CA ILE A 180 -17.66 9.71 13.40
C ILE A 180 -17.15 9.17 12.07
N CYS A 181 -17.81 8.14 11.56
CA CYS A 181 -17.50 7.55 10.26
C CYS A 181 -18.51 8.07 9.24
N LEU A 182 -18.03 8.66 8.14
CA LEU A 182 -18.85 9.17 7.04
C LEU A 182 -18.49 8.41 5.77
N ALA A 183 -19.48 7.82 5.11
CA ALA A 183 -19.29 7.06 3.89
C ALA A 183 -20.26 7.46 2.78
N HIS A 184 -19.73 7.61 1.56
CA HIS A 184 -20.51 7.88 0.37
C HIS A 184 -19.81 7.31 -0.86
N ALA A 185 -20.56 6.60 -1.71
CA ALA A 185 -20.09 6.04 -2.99
C ALA A 185 -18.71 5.32 -2.93
N GLY A 186 -18.56 4.41 -1.97
CA GLY A 186 -17.33 3.64 -1.77
C GLY A 186 -16.19 4.39 -1.07
N ARG A 187 -16.35 5.70 -0.81
CA ARG A 187 -15.42 6.51 0.01
C ARG A 187 -15.86 6.45 1.47
N SER A 188 -14.89 6.46 2.40
CA SER A 188 -15.14 6.51 3.84
C SER A 188 -14.10 7.37 4.54
N THR A 189 -14.54 8.22 5.47
CA THR A 189 -13.70 9.09 6.30
C THR A 189 -14.04 8.86 7.77
N VAL A 190 -13.01 8.82 8.63
CA VAL A 190 -13.17 8.73 10.08
C VAL A 190 -12.69 10.02 10.71
N LEU A 191 -13.55 10.67 11.48
CA LEU A 191 -13.27 11.93 12.17
C LEU A 191 -13.14 11.68 13.67
N ASP A 192 -11.94 11.92 14.21
CA ASP A 192 -11.67 11.84 15.65
C ASP A 192 -11.51 13.24 16.26
N ILE A 193 -12.56 13.69 16.94
CA ILE A 193 -12.67 15.02 17.56
C ILE A 193 -12.50 15.00 19.08
N ALA A 194 -12.45 13.81 19.69
CA ALA A 194 -12.37 13.66 21.14
C ALA A 194 -11.13 14.33 21.75
N PRO A 195 -9.91 14.26 21.16
CA PRO A 195 -8.69 14.78 21.78
C PRO A 195 -8.71 16.29 22.09
N GLN A 196 -9.48 17.07 21.34
CA GLN A 196 -9.54 18.54 21.46
C GLN A 196 -10.89 19.05 22.01
N SER A 197 -11.82 18.14 22.29
CA SER A 197 -13.22 18.44 22.63
C SER A 197 -13.42 19.17 23.96
N MET A 198 -12.46 19.10 24.88
CA MET A 198 -12.62 19.69 26.22
C MET A 198 -12.82 21.21 26.18
N PHE A 199 -12.10 21.91 25.30
CA PHE A 199 -12.13 23.38 25.26
C PHE A 199 -12.43 23.96 23.88
N ASN A 200 -12.35 23.15 22.82
CA ASN A 200 -12.60 23.62 21.46
C ASN A 200 -14.00 23.19 20.99
N ILE A 201 -14.54 23.96 20.05
CA ILE A 201 -15.74 23.59 19.30
C ILE A 201 -15.32 22.93 18.01
N SER A 202 -15.93 21.79 17.67
CA SER A 202 -15.74 21.17 16.36
C SER A 202 -16.98 21.37 15.50
N ALA A 203 -16.80 21.84 14.28
CA ALA A 203 -17.85 21.90 13.28
C ALA A 203 -17.69 20.73 12.31
N LEU A 204 -18.79 20.03 12.06
CA LEU A 204 -18.88 18.91 11.13
C LEU A 204 -20.03 19.22 10.17
N ALA A 205 -19.87 18.91 8.90
CA ALA A 205 -21.02 18.90 8.00
C ALA A 205 -20.92 17.78 6.99
N TRP A 206 -22.05 17.34 6.48
CA TRP A 206 -22.14 16.37 5.39
C TRP A 206 -23.45 16.56 4.64
N TYR A 207 -23.47 16.15 3.39
CA TYR A 207 -24.69 16.16 2.59
C TYR A 207 -25.73 15.13 3.08
N SER A 208 -26.99 15.42 2.79
CA SER A 208 -28.09 14.46 2.91
C SER A 208 -27.89 13.31 1.92
N GLY A 209 -27.84 12.07 2.41
CA GLY A 209 -27.51 10.89 1.61
C GLY A 209 -26.09 10.35 1.83
N VAL A 210 -25.26 11.04 2.64
CA VAL A 210 -24.04 10.46 3.20
C VAL A 210 -24.43 9.50 4.32
N MET A 211 -23.90 8.27 4.28
CA MET A 211 -24.04 7.31 5.37
C MET A 211 -23.16 7.78 6.52
N HIS A 212 -23.72 7.84 7.72
CA HIS A 212 -22.96 8.22 8.89
C HIS A 212 -23.18 7.26 10.06
N GLU A 213 -22.10 7.05 10.80
CA GLU A 213 -22.01 6.21 11.98
C GLU A 213 -21.23 6.98 13.04
N ALA A 214 -21.55 6.78 14.32
CA ALA A 214 -20.69 7.20 15.41
C ALA A 214 -20.35 5.98 16.26
N LEU A 215 -19.05 5.67 16.37
CA LEU A 215 -18.56 4.61 17.22
C LEU A 215 -18.92 4.87 18.71
N PRO A 216 -18.87 3.85 19.57
CA PRO A 216 -19.19 4.03 20.99
C PRO A 216 -18.31 5.07 21.68
N ILE A 217 -18.93 5.95 22.47
CA ILE A 217 -18.23 6.79 23.44
C ILE A 217 -17.76 5.90 24.58
N THR A 218 -16.45 5.85 24.83
CA THR A 218 -15.86 4.97 25.85
C THR A 218 -15.78 5.62 27.22
N SER A 219 -15.86 6.96 27.31
CA SER A 219 -15.87 7.72 28.56
C SER A 219 -16.42 9.14 28.34
N GLY A 220 -17.04 9.71 29.37
CA GLY A 220 -17.50 11.11 29.38
C GLY A 220 -18.81 11.37 28.64
N HIS A 221 -19.02 12.64 28.26
CA HIS A 221 -20.25 13.14 27.66
C HIS A 221 -19.95 13.97 26.42
N ARG A 222 -20.71 13.76 25.34
CA ARG A 222 -20.66 14.56 24.11
C ARG A 222 -21.96 15.33 23.93
N LEU A 223 -21.86 16.65 23.84
CA LEU A 223 -22.99 17.54 23.58
C LEU A 223 -22.90 18.12 22.18
N THR A 224 -23.96 17.97 21.38
CA THR A 224 -23.96 18.40 19.98
C THR A 224 -25.22 19.18 19.61
N LEU A 225 -25.06 20.24 18.84
CA LEU A 225 -26.14 20.94 18.15
C LEU A 225 -26.15 20.51 16.69
N SER A 226 -27.28 20.01 16.20
CA SER A 226 -27.44 19.69 14.77
C SER A 226 -28.31 20.75 14.11
N TYR A 227 -27.83 21.29 13.00
CA TYR A 227 -28.50 22.25 12.14
C TYR A 227 -28.77 21.63 10.77
N ASN A 228 -29.92 21.93 10.20
CA ASN A 228 -30.28 21.52 8.85
C ASN A 228 -30.02 22.69 7.89
N LEU A 229 -29.33 22.42 6.77
CA LEU A 229 -29.22 23.34 5.65
C LEU A 229 -30.35 23.04 4.66
N ILE A 230 -31.19 24.05 4.44
CA ILE A 230 -32.44 23.94 3.69
C ILE A 230 -32.37 24.85 2.47
N HIS A 231 -32.63 24.29 1.30
CA HIS A 231 -32.77 25.01 0.04
C HIS A 231 -34.21 25.52 -0.12
N THR A 232 -34.39 26.84 -0.16
CA THR A 232 -35.69 27.51 -0.20
C THR A 232 -36.07 28.02 -1.60
N SER A 233 -35.18 27.89 -2.59
CA SER A 233 -35.51 28.25 -3.97
C SER A 233 -36.55 27.32 -4.57
N THR A 234 -37.51 27.90 -5.30
CA THR A 234 -38.45 27.15 -6.14
C THR A 234 -38.03 27.13 -7.61
N VAL A 235 -36.91 27.79 -7.95
CA VAL A 235 -36.44 28.01 -9.33
C VAL A 235 -35.14 27.25 -9.62
N THR A 236 -34.25 27.13 -8.63
CA THR A 236 -33.00 26.39 -8.74
C THR A 236 -33.15 25.02 -8.10
N GLU A 237 -32.57 24.01 -8.75
CA GLU A 237 -32.54 22.66 -8.20
C GLU A 237 -31.79 22.65 -6.86
N LYS A 238 -32.20 21.72 -6.00
CA LYS A 238 -31.59 21.52 -4.70
C LYS A 238 -30.15 21.05 -4.89
N PRO A 239 -29.19 21.54 -4.08
CA PRO A 239 -27.86 20.94 -4.02
C PRO A 239 -27.93 19.44 -3.74
N GLU A 240 -27.36 18.62 -4.62
CA GLU A 240 -27.24 17.19 -4.41
C GLU A 240 -25.80 16.81 -4.13
N ILE A 241 -25.60 15.60 -3.58
CA ILE A 241 -24.25 15.07 -3.41
C ILE A 241 -23.64 14.96 -4.81
N PRO A 242 -22.41 15.45 -5.01
CA PRO A 242 -21.71 15.33 -6.28
C PRO A 242 -21.66 13.86 -6.69
N ASP A 243 -22.27 13.55 -7.84
CA ASP A 243 -22.31 12.17 -8.34
C ASP A 243 -20.91 11.78 -8.84
N PRO A 244 -20.23 10.80 -8.22
CA PRO A 244 -18.92 10.34 -8.68
C PRO A 244 -18.96 9.65 -10.05
N THR A 245 -20.14 9.49 -10.65
CA THR A 245 -20.33 9.04 -12.03
C THR A 245 -20.39 10.19 -13.04
N GLN A 246 -20.17 11.44 -12.63
CA GLN A 246 -20.06 12.61 -13.52
C GLN A 246 -18.67 13.27 -13.41
N GLY A 247 -18.31 14.10 -14.40
CA GLY A 247 -17.04 14.83 -14.44
C GLY A 247 -15.80 13.96 -14.74
N PRO A 248 -14.59 14.40 -14.32
CA PRO A 248 -13.32 13.71 -14.63
C PRO A 248 -13.27 12.24 -14.23
N LEU A 249 -13.99 11.83 -13.18
CA LEU A 249 -14.07 10.42 -12.76
C LEU A 249 -14.95 9.56 -13.68
N LYS A 250 -15.93 10.16 -14.35
CA LYS A 250 -16.67 9.50 -15.43
C LYS A 250 -15.76 9.28 -16.64
N ASP A 251 -15.03 10.32 -17.03
CA ASP A 251 -14.09 10.24 -18.15
C ASP A 251 -13.03 9.18 -17.86
N LEU A 252 -12.54 9.11 -16.61
CA LEU A 252 -11.66 8.04 -16.15
C LEU A 252 -12.29 6.65 -16.36
N ARG A 253 -13.54 6.45 -15.91
CA ARG A 253 -14.24 5.16 -16.07
C ARG A 253 -14.37 4.79 -17.54
N GLU A 254 -14.77 5.73 -18.40
CA GLU A 254 -14.87 5.48 -19.84
C GLU A 254 -13.52 5.10 -20.46
N ILE A 255 -12.43 5.77 -20.09
CA ILE A 255 -11.06 5.43 -20.53
C ILE A 255 -10.70 4.01 -20.10
N LEU A 256 -10.93 3.67 -18.82
CA LEU A 256 -10.62 2.36 -18.26
C LEU A 256 -11.48 1.25 -18.87
N GLU A 257 -12.75 1.52 -19.17
CA GLU A 257 -13.63 0.59 -19.90
C GLU A 257 -13.14 0.34 -21.32
N ARG A 258 -12.75 1.39 -22.05
CA ARG A 258 -12.16 1.26 -23.39
C ARG A 258 -10.88 0.43 -23.34
N TRP A 259 -10.03 0.64 -22.33
CA TRP A 259 -8.79 -0.11 -22.15
C TRP A 259 -9.06 -1.58 -21.83
N LYS A 260 -9.98 -1.86 -20.92
CA LYS A 260 -10.38 -3.23 -20.58
C LYS A 260 -10.96 -4.00 -21.77
N ASN A 261 -11.64 -3.30 -22.68
CA ASN A 261 -12.25 -3.89 -23.88
C ASN A 261 -11.31 -3.90 -25.10
N ASP A 262 -10.00 -3.71 -24.91
CA ASP A 262 -8.96 -3.69 -25.96
C ASP A 262 -9.28 -2.73 -27.13
N GLN A 263 -9.91 -1.58 -26.84
CA GLN A 263 -10.33 -0.61 -27.86
C GLN A 263 -9.23 0.39 -28.26
N TYR A 264 -8.08 0.35 -27.60
CA TYR A 264 -6.88 1.11 -27.98
C TYR A 264 -6.00 0.30 -28.92
N LYS A 265 -5.49 0.95 -29.96
CA LYS A 265 -4.53 0.35 -30.91
C LYS A 265 -3.12 0.34 -30.31
N ASP A 266 -2.27 -0.55 -30.81
CA ASP A 266 -0.83 -0.58 -30.52
C ASP A 266 -0.48 -0.64 -29.01
N MET A 267 -1.22 -1.47 -28.28
CA MET A 267 -0.98 -1.70 -26.85
C MET A 267 0.46 -2.14 -26.56
N LEU A 268 1.01 -1.56 -25.49
CA LEU A 268 2.35 -1.85 -25.01
C LEU A 268 2.47 -3.30 -24.52
N ASN A 269 3.71 -3.79 -24.49
CA ASN A 269 4.02 -5.12 -23.96
C ASN A 269 5.26 -5.05 -23.06
N PRO A 270 5.13 -4.93 -21.73
CA PRO A 270 3.88 -5.07 -20.97
C PRO A 270 2.90 -3.89 -21.18
N PRO A 271 1.58 -4.12 -21.06
CA PRO A 271 0.56 -3.09 -21.17
C PRO A 271 0.51 -2.26 -19.88
N LEU A 272 1.56 -1.47 -19.67
CA LEU A 272 1.81 -0.70 -18.46
C LEU A 272 2.14 0.74 -18.84
N PHE A 273 1.62 1.68 -18.06
CA PHE A 273 1.90 3.10 -18.17
C PHE A 273 2.41 3.64 -16.83
N ALA A 274 3.28 4.64 -16.88
CA ALA A 274 3.87 5.29 -15.71
C ALA A 274 3.61 6.80 -15.75
N TYR A 275 2.80 7.29 -14.84
CA TYR A 275 2.55 8.71 -14.63
C TYR A 275 3.57 9.30 -13.67
N MET A 276 4.30 10.34 -14.09
CA MET A 276 5.26 11.04 -13.23
C MET A 276 4.49 11.88 -12.20
N LEU A 277 4.76 11.62 -10.92
CA LEU A 277 4.18 12.37 -9.80
C LEU A 277 4.83 13.75 -9.64
N SER A 278 4.16 14.69 -8.98
CA SER A 278 4.68 16.06 -8.80
C SER A 278 5.95 16.08 -7.95
N GLY A 279 5.99 15.24 -6.90
CA GLY A 279 7.12 15.13 -6.00
C GLY A 279 8.02 13.91 -6.25
N SER A 280 9.26 13.99 -5.73
CA SER A 280 10.19 12.87 -5.63
C SER A 280 10.12 12.27 -4.22
N TYR A 281 9.72 10.99 -4.12
CA TYR A 281 9.41 10.33 -2.86
C TYR A 281 10.27 9.10 -2.61
N ARG A 282 10.45 8.78 -1.32
CA ARG A 282 11.09 7.54 -0.88
C ARG A 282 10.06 6.64 -0.19
N TRP A 283 9.81 5.48 -0.80
CA TRP A 283 8.73 4.57 -0.43
C TRP A 283 9.08 3.53 0.65
N HIS A 284 10.37 3.35 0.93
CA HIS A 284 10.90 2.16 1.62
C HIS A 284 10.47 1.98 3.09
N ASP A 285 9.83 2.96 3.72
CA ASP A 285 9.39 2.90 5.13
C ASP A 285 7.94 3.38 5.37
N ARG A 286 7.13 3.57 4.32
CA ARG A 286 5.78 4.15 4.45
C ARG A 286 4.68 3.09 4.33
N MET A 287 3.89 2.89 5.39
CA MET A 287 2.69 2.04 5.34
C MET A 287 1.48 2.77 4.75
N HIS A 288 1.37 4.09 4.99
CA HIS A 288 0.28 4.92 4.49
C HIS A 288 0.77 5.77 3.31
N VAL A 289 0.12 5.62 2.16
CA VAL A 289 0.59 6.14 0.87
C VAL A 289 0.54 7.65 0.83
N LEU A 290 -0.52 8.24 1.41
CA LEU A 290 -0.78 9.67 1.38
C LEU A 290 0.09 10.47 2.36
N GLN A 291 0.82 9.81 3.26
CA GLN A 291 1.59 10.49 4.28
C GLN A 291 2.90 11.03 3.68
N GLY A 292 3.05 12.36 3.68
CA GLY A 292 4.26 13.05 3.21
C GLY A 292 4.39 13.10 1.68
N LEU A 293 3.27 13.00 0.97
CA LEU A 293 3.14 13.41 -0.42
C LEU A 293 2.78 14.90 -0.48
N GLU A 294 3.03 15.52 -1.62
CA GLU A 294 2.55 16.88 -1.92
C GLU A 294 1.01 16.89 -2.06
N SER A 295 0.39 18.04 -1.83
CA SER A 295 -1.07 18.17 -1.79
C SER A 295 -1.75 17.79 -3.11
N GLU A 296 -1.09 18.05 -4.24
CA GLU A 296 -1.58 17.70 -5.59
C GLU A 296 -1.65 16.18 -5.79
N ASP A 297 -0.56 15.46 -5.47
CA ASP A 297 -0.52 14.00 -5.56
C ASP A 297 -1.49 13.32 -4.56
N VAL A 298 -1.66 13.87 -3.36
CA VAL A 298 -2.64 13.38 -2.38
C VAL A 298 -4.05 13.48 -2.93
N ASP A 299 -4.39 14.64 -3.51
CA ASP A 299 -5.72 14.91 -4.05
C ASP A 299 -6.03 13.96 -5.21
N MET A 300 -5.12 13.82 -6.17
CA MET A 300 -5.26 12.89 -7.30
C MET A 300 -5.41 11.43 -6.83
N LEU A 301 -4.51 10.94 -5.98
CA LEU A 301 -4.54 9.54 -5.54
C LEU A 301 -5.79 9.21 -4.71
N THR A 302 -6.29 10.15 -3.91
CA THR A 302 -7.52 9.97 -3.12
C THR A 302 -8.73 9.68 -4.00
N HIS A 303 -8.77 10.24 -5.21
CA HIS A 303 -9.89 10.10 -6.14
C HIS A 303 -9.71 8.97 -7.16
N VAL A 304 -8.48 8.78 -7.66
CA VAL A 304 -8.18 7.82 -8.74
C VAL A 304 -8.08 6.38 -8.22
N VAL A 305 -7.47 6.16 -7.04
CA VAL A 305 -7.23 4.81 -6.50
C VAL A 305 -8.52 3.98 -6.34
N PRO A 306 -9.61 4.51 -5.77
CA PRO A 306 -10.86 3.74 -5.63
C PRO A 306 -11.47 3.35 -6.96
N VAL A 307 -11.48 4.25 -7.94
CA VAL A 307 -12.07 4.00 -9.27
C VAL A 307 -11.26 2.94 -10.02
N MET A 308 -9.93 3.01 -9.96
CA MET A 308 -9.04 2.04 -10.60
C MET A 308 -9.24 0.63 -10.01
N ASP A 309 -9.31 0.49 -8.68
CA ASP A 309 -9.53 -0.81 -8.04
C ASP A 309 -10.90 -1.39 -8.40
N GLU A 310 -11.97 -0.57 -8.37
CA GLU A 310 -13.32 -0.95 -8.78
C GLU A 310 -13.34 -1.46 -10.24
N MET A 311 -12.63 -0.78 -11.14
CA MET A 311 -12.57 -1.11 -12.56
C MET A 311 -11.69 -2.33 -12.88
N GLY A 312 -10.90 -2.80 -11.91
CA GLY A 312 -10.00 -3.95 -12.04
C GLY A 312 -8.62 -3.60 -12.56
N PHE A 313 -8.10 -2.43 -12.18
CA PHE A 313 -6.74 -1.99 -12.45
C PHE A 313 -5.87 -2.12 -11.21
N VAL A 314 -4.57 -2.30 -11.43
CA VAL A 314 -3.55 -2.36 -10.38
C VAL A 314 -2.72 -1.10 -10.45
N LEU A 315 -2.56 -0.47 -9.29
CA LEU A 315 -1.73 0.71 -9.09
C LEU A 315 -0.50 0.34 -8.28
N CYS A 316 0.66 0.84 -8.70
CA CYS A 316 1.92 0.71 -7.97
C CYS A 316 2.63 2.07 -7.90
N LEU A 317 3.25 2.37 -6.77
CA LEU A 317 4.23 3.46 -6.68
C LEU A 317 5.59 2.91 -7.08
N ALA A 318 6.40 3.70 -7.75
CA ALA A 318 7.72 3.29 -8.22
C ALA A 318 8.71 4.45 -8.21
N ASP A 319 9.99 4.09 -8.15
CA ASP A 319 11.07 5.01 -8.45
C ASP A 319 11.22 5.08 -9.98
N LEU A 320 11.29 6.30 -10.52
CA LEU A 320 11.40 6.58 -11.94
C LEU A 320 12.70 7.34 -12.18
N VAL A 321 13.66 6.71 -12.84
CA VAL A 321 14.97 7.31 -13.09
C VAL A 321 15.20 7.43 -14.59
N LYS A 322 15.45 8.65 -15.06
CA LYS A 322 15.96 8.89 -16.42
C LYS A 322 17.47 9.03 -16.35
N THR A 323 18.17 8.40 -17.29
CA THR A 323 19.61 8.55 -17.45
C THR A 323 19.92 8.99 -18.87
N GLU A 324 20.65 10.09 -18.98
CA GLU A 324 21.20 10.61 -20.23
C GLU A 324 22.72 10.52 -20.18
N SER A 325 23.32 10.06 -21.27
CA SER A 325 24.77 10.01 -21.41
C SER A 325 25.19 10.58 -22.75
N GLY A 326 26.29 11.31 -22.74
CA GLY A 326 26.78 12.01 -23.91
C GLY A 326 28.19 12.54 -23.72
N ASP A 327 28.61 13.33 -24.70
CA ASP A 327 29.90 14.02 -24.64
C ASP A 327 29.88 15.14 -23.60
N GLY A 328 30.94 15.28 -22.81
CA GLY A 328 31.12 16.45 -21.94
C GLY A 328 31.79 17.59 -22.69
N VAL A 329 31.15 18.77 -22.67
CA VAL A 329 31.68 19.98 -23.31
C VAL A 329 32.19 20.92 -22.22
N VAL A 330 33.46 21.27 -22.29
CA VAL A 330 34.08 22.25 -21.38
C VAL A 330 34.25 23.58 -22.13
N ASP A 331 33.83 24.70 -21.53
CA ASP A 331 34.01 26.01 -22.17
C ASP A 331 35.50 26.37 -22.26
N HIS A 332 36.03 26.37 -23.49
CA HIS A 332 37.43 26.66 -23.79
C HIS A 332 37.81 28.15 -23.67
N ARG A 333 36.91 29.05 -23.22
CA ARG A 333 37.24 30.48 -23.02
C ARG A 333 38.26 30.77 -21.90
N VAL A 334 38.60 29.80 -21.05
CA VAL A 334 39.51 29.99 -19.91
C VAL A 334 41.00 29.77 -20.27
N TRP A 335 41.33 29.44 -21.52
CA TRP A 335 42.71 29.05 -21.90
C TRP A 335 43.75 30.18 -21.89
N TYR A 336 43.37 31.44 -21.71
CA TYR A 336 44.31 32.58 -21.75
C TYR A 336 44.71 33.17 -20.38
N ASP A 337 44.13 32.71 -19.26
CA ASP A 337 44.52 33.16 -17.91
C ASP A 337 44.79 31.95 -17.01
N TYR A 338 45.94 31.30 -17.23
CA TYR A 338 46.39 30.18 -16.40
C TYR A 338 46.87 30.69 -15.04
N THR A 339 45.95 30.81 -14.08
CA THR A 339 46.30 30.86 -12.65
C THR A 339 46.02 29.48 -12.04
N PRO A 340 47.06 28.72 -11.65
CA PRO A 340 46.87 27.40 -11.09
C PRO A 340 46.30 27.54 -9.67
N GLY A 341 45.03 27.17 -9.48
CA GLY A 341 44.56 26.83 -8.15
C GLY A 341 43.09 26.99 -7.76
N ASN A 342 42.11 27.32 -8.61
CA ASN A 342 40.75 27.44 -8.05
C ASN A 342 39.48 27.23 -8.89
N ASP A 343 39.54 26.86 -10.18
CA ASP A 343 38.31 26.68 -10.96
C ASP A 343 38.09 25.19 -11.27
N LYS A 344 37.03 24.61 -10.67
CA LYS A 344 36.50 23.33 -11.13
C LYS A 344 35.98 23.56 -12.55
N GLU A 345 36.59 22.94 -13.55
CA GLU A 345 36.04 22.91 -14.91
C GLU A 345 34.60 22.39 -14.85
N THR A 346 33.63 23.26 -15.14
CA THR A 346 32.21 22.88 -15.21
C THR A 346 31.94 22.39 -16.62
N ALA A 347 32.02 21.07 -16.82
CA ALA A 347 31.58 20.44 -18.06
C ALA A 347 30.05 20.45 -18.15
N GLU A 348 29.52 20.78 -19.33
CA GLU A 348 28.10 20.72 -19.66
C GLU A 348 27.82 19.52 -20.58
N MET A 349 26.57 19.03 -20.57
CA MET A 349 26.16 17.96 -21.48
C MET A 349 26.13 18.46 -22.93
N GLY A 350 26.87 17.77 -23.80
CA GLY A 350 26.90 18.00 -25.25
C GLY A 350 25.88 17.14 -25.99
N GLU A 351 26.33 16.46 -27.04
CA GLU A 351 25.49 15.54 -27.81
C GLU A 351 25.18 14.28 -26.98
N ILE A 352 23.89 14.01 -26.76
CA ILE A 352 23.41 12.82 -26.06
C ILE A 352 23.46 11.63 -27.02
N ASP A 353 24.24 10.60 -26.68
CA ASP A 353 24.37 9.37 -27.46
C ASP A 353 23.44 8.25 -26.98
N SER A 354 22.99 8.33 -25.72
CA SER A 354 22.14 7.34 -25.09
C SER A 354 21.24 7.93 -24.03
N GLU A 355 19.97 7.52 -24.08
CA GLU A 355 18.92 7.93 -23.16
C GLU A 355 18.06 6.70 -22.85
N TYR A 356 17.77 6.48 -21.56
CA TYR A 356 16.82 5.45 -21.15
C TYR A 356 16.15 5.80 -19.82
N ILE A 357 14.96 5.25 -19.62
CA ILE A 357 14.15 5.45 -18.43
C ILE A 357 13.94 4.10 -17.74
N VAL A 358 14.16 4.04 -16.43
CA VAL A 358 14.03 2.82 -15.62
C VAL A 358 13.01 3.03 -14.52
N LEU A 359 12.06 2.11 -14.44
CA LEU A 359 11.24 1.91 -13.25
C LEU A 359 11.90 0.92 -12.30
N SER A 360 11.88 1.20 -11.01
CA SER A 360 12.32 0.26 -9.98
C SER A 360 11.48 0.37 -8.71
N ASN A 361 11.65 -0.57 -7.79
CA ASN A 361 11.01 -0.56 -6.46
C ASN A 361 9.48 -0.43 -6.49
N LEU A 362 8.81 -1.16 -7.37
CA LEU A 362 7.35 -1.13 -7.47
C LEU A 362 6.67 -1.61 -6.18
N MET A 363 5.73 -0.80 -5.69
CA MET A 363 5.00 -0.96 -4.45
C MET A 363 3.50 -0.93 -4.73
N ARG A 364 2.82 -2.08 -4.62
CA ARG A 364 1.38 -2.19 -4.88
C ARG A 364 0.58 -1.42 -3.85
N ILE A 365 -0.36 -0.62 -4.33
CA ILE A 365 -1.27 0.18 -3.52
C ILE A 365 -2.65 -0.48 -3.48
N ASN A 366 -3.30 -0.48 -2.30
CA ASN A 366 -4.73 -0.76 -2.19
C ASN A 366 -5.36 0.09 -1.08
N HIS A 367 -6.49 0.74 -1.36
CA HIS A 367 -7.21 1.60 -0.42
C HIS A 367 -6.29 2.55 0.40
N ASN A 368 -5.35 3.22 -0.27
CA ASN A 368 -4.35 4.14 0.32
C ASN A 368 -3.26 3.50 1.21
N PHE A 369 -3.17 2.17 1.23
CA PHE A 369 -2.10 1.43 1.92
C PHE A 369 -1.14 0.80 0.92
N VAL A 370 0.15 0.83 1.26
CA VAL A 370 1.13 -0.01 0.59
C VAL A 370 0.90 -1.45 1.06
N THR A 371 0.57 -2.32 0.13
CA THR A 371 0.26 -3.73 0.42
C THR A 371 1.45 -4.64 0.24
N ARG A 372 2.27 -4.41 -0.80
CA ARG A 372 3.32 -5.35 -1.17
C ARG A 372 4.37 -4.73 -2.09
N SER A 373 5.64 -5.05 -1.86
CA SER A 373 6.72 -4.79 -2.81
C SER A 373 6.78 -5.91 -3.86
N ILE A 374 6.87 -5.52 -5.13
CA ILE A 374 7.04 -6.42 -6.28
C ILE A 374 8.54 -6.66 -6.54
N GLY A 375 9.38 -5.63 -6.36
CA GLY A 375 10.81 -5.67 -6.65
C GLY A 375 11.14 -5.78 -8.15
N GLY A 376 12.42 -5.62 -8.49
CA GLY A 376 12.91 -5.65 -9.88
C GLY A 376 12.99 -4.28 -10.53
N SER A 377 13.38 -4.27 -11.81
CA SER A 377 13.50 -3.05 -12.61
C SER A 377 13.10 -3.28 -14.06
N LEU A 378 12.50 -2.28 -14.69
CA LEU A 378 12.04 -2.34 -16.08
C LEU A 378 12.44 -1.07 -16.82
N THR A 379 13.13 -1.22 -17.95
CA THR A 379 13.35 -0.12 -18.88
C THR A 379 12.03 0.22 -19.58
N LEU A 380 11.54 1.44 -19.38
CA LEU A 380 10.32 1.93 -19.99
C LEU A 380 10.55 2.34 -21.43
N LYS A 381 9.51 2.14 -22.25
CA LYS A 381 9.43 2.76 -23.57
C LYS A 381 8.96 4.21 -23.41
N PRO A 382 9.41 5.15 -24.25
CA PRO A 382 9.01 6.55 -24.15
C PRO A 382 7.48 6.76 -24.18
N ASN A 383 6.76 5.97 -24.98
CA ASN A 383 5.30 6.04 -25.08
C ASN A 383 4.54 5.43 -23.87
N ALA A 384 5.25 4.80 -22.93
CA ALA A 384 4.69 4.33 -21.67
C ALA A 384 4.70 5.41 -20.57
N LEU A 385 5.47 6.49 -20.76
CA LEU A 385 5.61 7.58 -19.80
C LEU A 385 4.50 8.62 -20.00
N ILE A 386 3.90 9.09 -18.90
CA ILE A 386 2.83 10.09 -18.88
C ILE A 386 3.28 11.29 -18.02
N PRO A 387 3.33 12.51 -18.56
CA PRO A 387 3.32 12.83 -19.99
C PRO A 387 4.58 12.31 -20.71
N PRO A 388 4.57 12.13 -22.04
CA PRO A 388 5.78 11.74 -22.79
C PRO A 388 6.93 12.73 -22.65
N SER A 389 6.61 14.01 -22.42
CA SER A 389 7.55 15.12 -22.23
C SER A 389 7.88 15.39 -20.75
N ALA A 390 7.66 14.42 -19.86
CA ALA A 390 7.79 14.61 -18.41
C ALA A 390 9.17 15.14 -17.97
N PHE A 391 10.24 14.83 -18.71
CA PHE A 391 11.60 15.22 -18.36
C PHE A 391 12.12 16.47 -19.10
N ASP A 392 11.38 17.04 -20.06
CA ASP A 392 11.89 18.05 -21.01
C ASP A 392 12.29 19.38 -20.34
N HIS A 393 11.83 19.63 -19.12
CA HIS A 393 12.01 20.90 -18.40
C HIS A 393 12.58 20.72 -16.99
N LEU A 394 13.18 19.56 -16.70
CA LEU A 394 13.80 19.28 -15.41
C LEU A 394 15.30 19.49 -15.48
N ASP A 395 15.87 19.99 -14.39
CA ASP A 395 17.31 20.00 -14.17
C ASP A 395 17.75 18.61 -13.63
N PRO A 396 18.96 18.13 -13.97
CA PRO A 396 19.46 16.86 -13.47
C PRO A 396 19.76 16.94 -11.98
N ASP A 397 19.33 15.93 -11.22
CA ASP A 397 19.64 15.81 -9.79
C ASP A 397 21.12 15.49 -9.56
N GLU A 398 21.69 14.64 -10.42
CA GLU A 398 23.08 14.23 -10.38
C GLU A 398 23.72 14.38 -11.75
N SER A 399 24.96 14.87 -11.75
CA SER A 399 25.78 15.10 -12.94
C SER A 399 27.18 14.59 -12.67
N GLN A 400 27.62 13.57 -13.42
CA GLN A 400 28.94 12.97 -13.31
C GLN A 400 29.69 13.15 -14.63
N TYR A 401 30.85 13.82 -14.55
CA TYR A 401 31.78 13.95 -15.66
C TYR A 401 33.04 13.13 -15.37
N ASP A 402 33.39 12.24 -16.30
CA ASP A 402 34.53 11.33 -16.14
C ASP A 402 35.90 12.00 -16.38
N GLY A 403 35.90 13.28 -16.80
CA GLY A 403 37.10 14.03 -17.12
C GLY A 403 37.61 13.77 -18.53
N HIS A 404 38.29 14.75 -19.11
CA HIS A 404 39.00 14.59 -20.37
C HIS A 404 40.45 14.13 -20.14
N ASP A 405 41.03 13.36 -21.07
CA ASP A 405 42.46 12.98 -21.04
C ASP A 405 43.36 13.88 -21.91
N GLY A 406 42.84 15.04 -22.32
CA GLY A 406 43.52 15.99 -23.22
C GLY A 406 42.82 16.10 -24.57
N ARG A 407 43.58 16.36 -25.65
CA ARG A 407 43.00 16.67 -26.99
C ARG A 407 42.24 15.53 -27.68
N TYR A 408 42.25 14.32 -27.14
CA TYR A 408 41.78 13.13 -27.86
C TYR A 408 40.50 12.50 -27.30
N ASN A 409 40.11 12.83 -26.06
CA ASN A 409 38.88 12.34 -25.45
C ASN A 409 38.16 13.50 -24.74
N PRO A 410 37.00 13.96 -25.23
CA PRO A 410 36.23 15.03 -24.59
C PRO A 410 35.71 14.66 -23.20
N GLY A 411 35.82 13.38 -22.78
CA GLY A 411 35.26 12.88 -21.53
C GLY A 411 33.75 12.65 -21.65
N ARG A 412 33.22 11.74 -20.84
CA ARG A 412 31.78 11.43 -20.84
C ARG A 412 31.07 12.13 -19.71
N MET A 413 29.87 12.63 -20.01
CA MET A 413 28.95 13.23 -19.05
C MET A 413 27.75 12.30 -18.89
N HIS A 414 27.37 12.04 -17.64
CA HIS A 414 26.21 11.25 -17.25
C HIS A 414 25.30 12.10 -16.37
N GLN A 415 24.04 12.25 -16.77
CA GLN A 415 23.02 12.99 -16.04
C GLN A 415 21.89 12.07 -15.60
N MET A 416 21.47 12.21 -14.35
CA MET A 416 20.41 11.41 -13.75
C MET A 416 19.30 12.30 -13.21
N TYR A 417 18.07 11.93 -13.51
CA TYR A 417 16.84 12.60 -13.06
C TYR A 417 16.03 11.60 -12.25
N ASN A 418 15.79 11.91 -10.97
CA ASN A 418 15.22 11.02 -9.97
C ASN A 418 13.81 11.48 -9.58
N CYS A 419 12.82 10.85 -10.19
CA CYS A 419 11.40 11.13 -9.96
C CYS A 419 10.70 9.93 -9.31
N SER A 420 9.43 10.14 -8.98
CA SER A 420 8.53 9.07 -8.58
C SER A 420 7.39 8.92 -9.59
N ALA A 421 6.86 7.71 -9.71
CA ALA A 421 5.78 7.42 -10.65
C ALA A 421 4.65 6.60 -10.06
N LEU A 422 3.44 6.89 -10.51
CA LEU A 422 2.27 6.03 -10.41
C LEU A 422 2.20 5.12 -11.64
N VAL A 423 2.37 3.83 -11.41
CA VAL A 423 2.36 2.79 -12.43
C VAL A 423 0.98 2.14 -12.49
N ILE A 424 0.41 2.06 -13.70
CA ILE A 424 -0.96 1.61 -13.97
C ILE A 424 -0.94 0.45 -14.97
N PHE A 425 -1.62 -0.65 -14.64
CA PHE A 425 -1.84 -1.78 -15.56
C PHE A 425 -3.10 -2.58 -15.17
N ARG A 426 -3.63 -3.37 -16.10
CA ARG A 426 -4.83 -4.19 -15.83
C ARG A 426 -4.52 -5.33 -14.86
N LYS A 427 -5.48 -5.68 -13.99
CA LYS A 427 -5.33 -6.80 -13.05
C LYS A 427 -5.14 -8.16 -13.73
N GLU A 428 -5.67 -8.33 -14.94
CA GLU A 428 -5.44 -9.54 -15.74
C GLU A 428 -4.00 -9.66 -16.27
N ASP A 429 -3.34 -8.53 -16.49
CA ASP A 429 -1.94 -8.44 -16.94
C ASP A 429 -0.93 -8.44 -15.79
N GLU A 430 -1.41 -8.54 -14.55
CA GLU A 430 -0.57 -8.41 -13.35
C GLU A 430 0.57 -9.43 -13.33
N ILE A 431 0.27 -10.69 -13.62
CA ILE A 431 1.27 -11.77 -13.66
C ILE A 431 2.29 -11.49 -14.78
N SER A 432 1.83 -11.21 -16.00
CA SER A 432 2.73 -11.01 -17.14
C SER A 432 3.63 -9.78 -16.95
N THR A 433 3.09 -8.73 -16.33
CA THR A 433 3.78 -7.48 -16.00
C THR A 433 4.85 -7.70 -14.94
N ILE A 434 4.50 -8.34 -13.82
CA ILE A 434 5.45 -8.67 -12.75
C ILE A 434 6.58 -9.57 -13.25
N GLN A 435 6.26 -10.54 -14.13
CA GLN A 435 7.27 -11.39 -14.74
C GLN A 435 8.31 -10.60 -15.52
N LYS A 436 7.90 -9.54 -16.22
CA LYS A 436 8.81 -8.72 -17.02
C LYS A 436 9.66 -7.77 -16.17
N ILE A 437 9.14 -7.33 -15.04
CA ILE A 437 9.80 -6.37 -14.15
C ILE A 437 10.82 -7.08 -13.25
N GLY A 438 10.42 -8.17 -12.60
CA GLY A 438 11.26 -8.84 -11.60
C GLY A 438 11.62 -10.28 -11.93
N GLY A 439 11.28 -10.74 -13.14
CA GLY A 439 11.55 -12.11 -13.58
C GLY A 439 10.71 -13.16 -12.85
N THR A 440 11.11 -14.42 -13.02
CA THR A 440 10.48 -15.57 -12.35
C THR A 440 10.60 -15.49 -10.83
N SER A 441 11.65 -14.87 -10.31
CA SER A 441 11.89 -14.76 -8.86
C SER A 441 10.86 -13.85 -8.17
N ALA A 442 10.57 -12.68 -8.74
CA ALA A 442 9.58 -11.76 -8.20
C ALA A 442 8.17 -12.35 -8.25
N ILE A 443 7.82 -13.02 -9.34
CA ILE A 443 6.48 -13.56 -9.50
C ILE A 443 6.17 -14.69 -8.50
N ILE A 444 7.15 -15.54 -8.19
CA ILE A 444 6.99 -16.59 -7.17
C ILE A 444 6.76 -15.99 -5.79
N ARG A 445 7.52 -14.93 -5.47
CA ARG A 445 7.34 -14.18 -4.23
C ARG A 445 6.03 -13.44 -4.20
N TYR A 446 5.46 -13.11 -5.36
CA TYR A 446 4.21 -12.39 -5.50
C TYR A 446 2.96 -13.28 -5.41
N LEU A 447 3.00 -14.51 -5.92
CA LEU A 447 1.83 -15.39 -5.96
C LEU A 447 1.18 -15.56 -4.57
N PRO A 448 -0.16 -15.54 -4.47
CA PRO A 448 -0.86 -15.83 -3.22
C PRO A 448 -0.71 -17.30 -2.84
N THR A 449 -0.65 -17.59 -1.54
CA THR A 449 -0.59 -18.98 -1.06
C THR A 449 -1.98 -19.60 -1.13
N THR A 450 -2.22 -20.43 -2.14
CA THR A 450 -3.48 -21.15 -2.37
C THR A 450 -3.37 -22.60 -1.92
N THR A 451 -4.49 -23.27 -1.65
CA THR A 451 -4.50 -24.71 -1.32
C THR A 451 -4.23 -25.62 -2.52
N PHE A 452 -4.48 -25.12 -3.74
CA PHE A 452 -4.20 -25.82 -4.99
C PHE A 452 -3.47 -24.89 -5.97
N PRO A 453 -2.49 -25.39 -6.73
CA PRO A 453 -1.79 -24.58 -7.71
C PRO A 453 -2.69 -24.29 -8.90
N THR A 454 -2.68 -23.05 -9.38
CA THR A 454 -3.17 -22.74 -10.72
C THR A 454 -2.15 -23.22 -11.75
N VAL A 455 -2.57 -23.46 -12.99
CA VAL A 455 -1.68 -23.89 -14.08
C VAL A 455 -0.49 -22.93 -14.25
N VAL A 456 -0.76 -21.63 -14.13
CA VAL A 456 0.26 -20.58 -14.24
C VAL A 456 1.23 -20.63 -13.06
N ALA A 457 0.71 -20.72 -11.83
CA ALA A 457 1.54 -20.77 -10.62
C ALA A 457 2.46 -22.00 -10.61
N GLN A 458 1.93 -23.16 -11.02
CA GLN A 458 2.70 -24.40 -11.13
C GLN A 458 3.84 -24.25 -12.14
N LYS A 459 3.52 -23.78 -13.35
CA LYS A 459 4.49 -23.60 -14.43
C LYS A 459 5.64 -22.69 -14.01
N VAL A 460 5.35 -21.55 -13.40
CA VAL A 460 6.35 -20.60 -12.91
C VAL A 460 7.31 -21.26 -11.91
N VAL A 461 6.77 -22.01 -10.95
CA VAL A 461 7.58 -22.68 -9.92
C VAL A 461 8.46 -23.77 -10.55
N ASP A 462 7.91 -24.54 -11.48
CA ASP A 462 8.65 -25.57 -12.21
C ASP A 462 9.75 -24.97 -13.08
N ASP A 463 9.46 -23.87 -13.79
CA ASP A 463 10.44 -23.14 -14.61
C ASP A 463 11.58 -22.62 -13.73
N ALA A 464 11.28 -22.05 -12.55
CA ALA A 464 12.31 -21.59 -11.62
C ALA A 464 13.21 -22.71 -11.09
N LEU A 465 12.65 -23.90 -10.83
CA LEU A 465 13.42 -25.03 -10.29
C LEU A 465 14.19 -25.81 -11.38
N ASN A 466 13.75 -25.74 -12.63
CA ASN A 466 14.36 -26.48 -13.75
C ASN A 466 15.33 -25.62 -14.59
N THR A 467 15.32 -24.30 -14.46
CA THR A 467 16.24 -23.42 -15.20
C THR A 467 17.66 -23.55 -14.66
N SER A 468 18.58 -24.10 -15.45
CA SER A 468 19.99 -24.31 -15.07
C SER A 468 20.86 -23.05 -15.08
N VAL A 469 20.31 -21.92 -15.55
CA VAL A 469 21.05 -20.68 -15.84
C VAL A 469 21.19 -19.77 -14.61
N HIS A 470 20.23 -19.78 -13.68
CA HIS A 470 20.27 -18.95 -12.46
C HIS A 470 19.94 -19.80 -11.23
N LYS A 471 20.79 -19.77 -10.20
CA LYS A 471 20.47 -20.37 -8.90
C LYS A 471 19.30 -19.59 -8.27
N VAL A 472 18.30 -20.32 -7.78
CA VAL A 472 17.20 -19.73 -7.00
C VAL A 472 17.80 -19.06 -5.76
N ASP A 473 17.48 -17.79 -5.53
CA ASP A 473 17.94 -17.06 -4.35
C ASP A 473 17.12 -17.41 -3.10
N ASN A 474 17.69 -17.19 -1.93
CA ASN A 474 17.12 -17.61 -0.64
C ASN A 474 15.65 -17.14 -0.44
N PRO A 475 15.27 -15.87 -0.69
CA PRO A 475 13.89 -15.42 -0.55
C PRO A 475 12.90 -16.16 -1.46
N THR A 476 13.31 -16.45 -2.70
CA THR A 476 12.47 -17.20 -3.65
C THR A 476 12.35 -18.66 -3.23
N ALA A 477 13.43 -19.28 -2.74
CA ALA A 477 13.39 -20.64 -2.22
C ALA A 477 12.40 -20.77 -1.05
N ILE A 478 12.42 -19.83 -0.11
CA ILE A 478 11.47 -19.76 1.01
C ILE A 478 10.02 -19.64 0.51
N ALA A 479 9.78 -18.82 -0.51
CA ALA A 479 8.45 -18.69 -1.12
C ALA A 479 7.97 -20.00 -1.78
N ILE A 480 8.84 -20.71 -2.50
CA ILE A 480 8.51 -22.02 -3.10
C ILE A 480 8.20 -23.06 -2.01
N LEU A 481 8.95 -23.06 -0.89
CA LEU A 481 8.68 -23.96 0.23
C LEU A 481 7.28 -23.72 0.82
N ARG A 482 6.87 -22.45 0.96
CA ARG A 482 5.52 -22.10 1.44
C ARG A 482 4.43 -22.60 0.49
N HIS A 483 4.58 -22.36 -0.81
CA HIS A 483 3.61 -22.81 -1.82
C HIS A 483 3.52 -24.34 -1.88
N SER A 484 4.66 -25.03 -1.87
CA SER A 484 4.70 -26.50 -1.92
C SER A 484 4.09 -27.17 -0.69
N LEU A 485 4.20 -26.58 0.50
CA LEU A 485 3.48 -27.03 1.70
C LEU A 485 1.97 -26.89 1.50
N SER A 486 1.53 -25.73 1.04
CA SER A 486 0.10 -25.45 0.83
C SER A 486 -0.52 -26.37 -0.24
N TRP A 487 0.20 -26.60 -1.35
CA TRP A 487 -0.21 -27.48 -2.45
C TRP A 487 0.02 -28.97 -2.16
N LYS A 488 0.58 -29.30 -1.00
CA LYS A 488 0.96 -30.66 -0.59
C LYS A 488 1.87 -31.38 -1.60
N GLN A 489 2.80 -30.66 -2.22
CA GLN A 489 3.75 -31.18 -3.20
C GLN A 489 5.15 -31.42 -2.59
N HIS A 490 5.37 -32.60 -2.03
CA HIS A 490 6.65 -32.97 -1.43
C HIS A 490 7.82 -32.97 -2.44
N SER A 491 7.58 -33.31 -3.71
CA SER A 491 8.62 -33.34 -4.75
C SER A 491 9.19 -31.94 -5.06
N THR A 492 8.30 -30.95 -5.18
CA THR A 492 8.64 -29.52 -5.35
C THR A 492 9.35 -28.98 -4.12
N TRP A 493 8.87 -29.33 -2.92
CA TRP A 493 9.50 -28.96 -1.65
C TRP A 493 10.95 -29.46 -1.57
N ASN A 494 11.17 -30.74 -1.89
CA ASN A 494 12.49 -31.39 -1.89
C ASN A 494 13.46 -30.80 -2.94
N LYS A 495 12.94 -30.20 -4.03
CA LYS A 495 13.76 -29.48 -5.01
C LYS A 495 14.18 -28.09 -4.52
N ALA A 496 13.34 -27.43 -3.73
CA ALA A 496 13.55 -26.04 -3.30
C ALA A 496 14.43 -25.91 -2.05
N ILE A 497 14.30 -26.84 -1.09
CA ILE A 497 14.99 -26.75 0.21
C ILE A 497 16.53 -26.59 0.13
N PRO A 498 17.26 -27.17 -0.86
CA PRO A 498 18.71 -27.00 -0.93
C PRO A 498 19.17 -25.55 -1.24
N PHE A 499 18.26 -24.69 -1.70
CA PHE A 499 18.54 -23.29 -2.02
C PHE A 499 18.35 -22.34 -0.83
N VAL A 500 17.91 -22.85 0.33
CA VAL A 500 17.79 -22.04 1.55
C VAL A 500 19.15 -21.89 2.22
N ALA A 501 19.52 -20.66 2.53
CA ALA A 501 20.85 -20.34 3.06
C ALA A 501 20.94 -20.37 4.60
N ASP A 502 19.89 -19.92 5.30
CA ASP A 502 19.89 -19.78 6.76
C ASP A 502 19.43 -21.07 7.46
N LEU A 503 20.24 -21.56 8.41
CA LEU A 503 19.95 -22.72 9.24
C LEU A 503 18.66 -22.56 10.06
N LYS A 504 18.31 -21.34 10.48
CA LYS A 504 17.07 -21.05 11.21
C LYS A 504 15.84 -21.29 10.32
N ASP A 505 15.89 -20.81 9.08
CA ASP A 505 14.81 -20.98 8.10
C ASP A 505 14.69 -22.44 7.68
N ILE A 506 15.82 -23.13 7.49
CA ILE A 506 15.87 -24.58 7.24
C ILE A 506 15.15 -25.35 8.36
N LYS A 507 15.49 -25.09 9.63
CA LYS A 507 14.87 -25.75 10.79
C LYS A 507 13.36 -25.53 10.82
N SER A 508 12.92 -24.29 10.59
CA SER A 508 11.50 -23.93 10.54
C SER A 508 10.78 -24.65 9.40
N ALA A 509 11.34 -24.63 8.19
CA ALA A 509 10.78 -25.26 7.01
C ALA A 509 10.63 -26.78 7.19
N ILE A 510 11.67 -27.45 7.71
CA ILE A 510 11.63 -28.90 7.99
C ILE A 510 10.54 -29.23 9.01
N SER A 511 10.42 -28.46 10.09
CA SER A 511 9.39 -28.67 11.10
C SER A 511 7.98 -28.55 10.52
N GLN A 512 7.74 -27.59 9.62
CA GLN A 512 6.45 -27.41 8.95
C GLN A 512 6.17 -28.53 7.92
N ALA A 513 7.20 -28.97 7.20
CA ALA A 513 7.10 -30.07 6.25
C ALA A 513 6.74 -31.39 6.94
N LEU A 514 7.33 -31.67 8.10
CA LEU A 514 7.05 -32.87 8.88
C LEU A 514 5.64 -32.92 9.48
N GLN A 515 4.99 -31.76 9.64
CA GLN A 515 3.57 -31.69 10.02
C GLN A 515 2.65 -32.02 8.83
N THR A 516 3.09 -31.72 7.60
CA THR A 516 2.28 -31.81 6.38
C THR A 516 2.50 -33.11 5.60
N PHE A 517 3.74 -33.62 5.55
CA PHE A 517 4.16 -34.78 4.77
C PHE A 517 4.56 -35.97 5.64
N ALA A 518 4.59 -37.16 5.05
CA ALA A 518 5.18 -38.34 5.69
C ALA A 518 6.73 -38.21 5.74
N PRO A 519 7.39 -38.58 6.84
CA PRO A 519 8.85 -38.47 6.99
C PRO A 519 9.64 -39.12 5.85
N ASP A 520 9.23 -40.31 5.40
CA ASP A 520 9.87 -41.03 4.29
C ASP A 520 9.86 -40.26 2.96
N LEU A 521 8.87 -39.39 2.71
CA LEU A 521 8.79 -38.59 1.48
C LEU A 521 9.78 -37.42 1.47
N ILE A 522 10.15 -36.95 2.66
CA ILE A 522 11.12 -35.87 2.86
C ILE A 522 12.53 -36.47 2.76
N THR A 523 12.83 -37.52 3.52
CA THR A 523 14.20 -38.06 3.59
C THR A 523 14.68 -38.71 2.29
N ASN A 524 13.85 -39.52 1.63
CA ASN A 524 14.23 -40.20 0.39
C ASN A 524 14.50 -39.23 -0.77
N GLY A 525 13.88 -38.04 -0.78
CA GLY A 525 14.05 -37.06 -1.85
C GLY A 525 15.18 -36.06 -1.63
N ILE A 526 15.54 -35.78 -0.37
CA ILE A 526 16.50 -34.72 -0.01
C ILE A 526 17.91 -35.29 0.15
N ILE A 527 18.05 -36.41 0.83
CA ILE A 527 19.36 -36.94 1.24
C ILE A 527 20.27 -37.22 0.04
N PRO A 528 19.79 -37.83 -1.07
CA PRO A 528 20.61 -38.00 -2.27
C PRO A 528 21.02 -36.68 -2.95
N ARG A 529 20.24 -35.60 -2.76
CA ARG A 529 20.44 -34.29 -3.43
C ARG A 529 21.30 -33.33 -2.63
N THR A 530 21.25 -33.40 -1.30
CA THR A 530 22.03 -32.53 -0.41
C THR A 530 23.41 -33.10 -0.09
N ALA A 531 23.66 -34.39 -0.32
CA ALA A 531 24.95 -35.02 -0.07
C ALA A 531 26.15 -34.33 -0.76
N SER A 532 25.90 -33.59 -1.85
CA SER A 532 26.91 -32.85 -2.63
C SER A 532 26.94 -31.32 -2.38
N CYS A 533 26.16 -30.79 -1.43
CA CYS A 533 26.09 -29.34 -1.16
C CYS A 533 27.09 -28.89 -0.07
N ALA A 534 27.72 -27.72 -0.25
CA ALA A 534 28.77 -27.21 0.64
C ALA A 534 28.37 -26.98 2.12
N ASN A 535 27.07 -26.87 2.43
CA ASN A 535 26.53 -26.66 3.80
C ASN A 535 25.73 -27.86 4.34
N ALA A 536 25.92 -29.04 3.76
CA ALA A 536 25.04 -30.18 3.99
C ALA A 536 25.10 -30.72 5.44
N TYR A 537 26.23 -30.62 6.16
CA TYR A 537 26.31 -31.03 7.56
C TYR A 537 25.30 -30.33 8.48
N GLY A 538 25.24 -28.98 8.45
CA GLY A 538 24.31 -28.21 9.29
C GLY A 538 22.85 -28.53 8.97
N PHE A 539 22.54 -28.73 7.68
CA PHE A 539 21.24 -29.14 7.20
C PHE A 539 20.83 -30.53 7.74
N HIS A 540 21.71 -31.53 7.65
CA HIS A 540 21.41 -32.89 8.12
C HIS A 540 21.24 -32.99 9.63
N ILE A 541 22.01 -32.22 10.42
CA ILE A 541 21.83 -32.13 11.88
C ILE A 541 20.49 -31.46 12.22
N ALA A 542 20.13 -30.37 11.54
CA ALA A 542 18.84 -29.71 11.73
C ALA A 542 17.65 -30.64 11.41
N LEU A 543 17.76 -31.41 10.33
CA LEU A 543 16.77 -32.42 9.94
C LEU A 543 16.65 -33.52 11.00
N PHE A 544 17.79 -34.04 11.47
CA PHE A 544 17.84 -35.04 12.53
C PHE A 544 17.18 -34.55 13.84
N ASP A 545 17.50 -33.34 14.29
CA ASP A 545 16.93 -32.77 15.52
C ASP A 545 15.40 -32.60 15.42
N ALA A 546 14.92 -32.16 14.25
CA ALA A 546 13.49 -32.02 13.99
C ALA A 546 12.76 -33.38 13.98
N LEU A 547 13.33 -34.39 13.32
CA LEU A 547 12.79 -35.76 13.30
C LEU A 547 12.74 -36.36 14.72
N LYS A 548 13.80 -36.20 15.51
CA LYS A 548 13.87 -36.69 16.89
C LYS A 548 12.86 -36.00 17.81
N LYS A 549 12.64 -34.70 17.64
CA LYS A 549 11.60 -33.96 18.37
C LYS A 549 10.20 -34.48 18.03
N GLN A 550 9.97 -34.83 16.77
CA GLN A 550 8.70 -35.41 16.34
C GLN A 550 8.52 -36.85 16.84
N ASP A 551 9.60 -37.63 16.94
CA ASP A 551 9.57 -39.02 17.46
C ASP A 551 9.10 -39.05 18.90
N LYS A 552 9.62 -38.15 19.73
CA LYS A 552 9.14 -37.96 21.11
C LYS A 552 7.64 -37.62 21.19
N LEU A 553 7.07 -36.94 20.20
CA LEU A 553 5.65 -36.57 20.17
C LEU A 553 4.75 -37.69 19.60
N VAL A 554 5.30 -38.56 18.75
CA VAL A 554 4.56 -39.63 18.05
C VAL A 554 4.59 -40.96 18.81
N GLN A 555 5.63 -41.21 19.61
CA GLN A 555 5.70 -42.35 20.55
C GLN A 555 4.51 -42.39 21.53
N ASP A 556 3.83 -41.26 21.74
CA ASP A 556 2.61 -41.14 22.55
C ASP A 556 1.29 -41.39 21.77
N ALA A 557 1.31 -41.50 20.43
CA ALA A 557 0.09 -41.48 19.61
C ALA A 557 -0.14 -42.68 18.65
N VAL A 558 0.86 -43.19 17.90
CA VAL A 558 0.63 -44.27 16.89
C VAL A 558 1.92 -45.06 16.55
N LYS A 559 1.87 -46.41 16.58
CA LYS A 559 3.01 -47.33 16.27
C LYS A 559 3.53 -47.29 14.82
N SER A 560 2.68 -47.17 13.80
CA SER A 560 3.10 -47.26 12.37
C SER A 560 3.91 -46.06 11.88
N ARG A 561 3.76 -44.90 12.51
CA ARG A 561 4.49 -43.67 12.18
C ARG A 561 5.90 -43.65 12.80
N GLY A 562 6.15 -44.46 13.83
CA GLY A 562 7.46 -44.62 14.48
C GLY A 562 8.51 -45.33 13.61
N ASP A 563 8.13 -46.40 12.89
CA ASP A 563 9.07 -47.17 12.05
C ASP A 563 9.57 -46.38 10.82
N SER A 564 8.73 -45.50 10.27
CA SER A 564 9.07 -44.57 9.18
C SER A 564 10.07 -43.51 9.66
N LEU A 565 9.85 -43.01 10.87
CA LEU A 565 10.66 -41.95 11.46
C LEU A 565 12.06 -42.45 11.87
N GLN A 566 12.16 -43.66 12.40
CA GLN A 566 13.44 -44.28 12.72
C GLN A 566 14.28 -44.56 11.46
N ARG A 567 13.65 -44.98 10.35
CA ARG A 567 14.32 -45.11 9.04
C ARG A 567 14.82 -43.76 8.52
N ALA A 568 14.00 -42.72 8.61
CA ALA A 568 14.37 -41.35 8.24
C ALA A 568 15.59 -40.82 9.03
N ILE A 569 15.65 -41.09 10.35
CA ILE A 569 16.78 -40.72 11.23
C ILE A 569 18.08 -41.40 10.78
N LEU A 570 18.03 -42.71 10.49
CA LEU A 570 19.18 -43.48 10.01
C LEU A 570 19.71 -42.97 8.66
N GLN A 571 18.81 -42.65 7.72
CA GLN A 571 19.21 -42.08 6.44
C GLN A 571 19.88 -40.71 6.60
N CYS A 572 19.41 -39.87 7.53
CA CYS A 572 20.02 -38.55 7.78
C CYS A 572 21.44 -38.66 8.33
N LEU A 573 21.66 -39.62 9.24
CA LEU A 573 22.99 -39.92 9.75
C LEU A 573 23.90 -40.36 8.61
N SER A 574 23.49 -41.33 7.80
CA SER A 574 24.25 -41.81 6.63
C SER A 574 24.54 -40.71 5.58
N GLY A 575 23.59 -39.79 5.34
CA GLY A 575 23.84 -38.64 4.45
C GLY A 575 24.87 -37.66 4.99
N ALA A 576 24.91 -37.46 6.32
CA ALA A 576 25.94 -36.65 6.97
C ALA A 576 27.32 -37.33 6.96
N THR A 577 27.38 -38.66 6.94
CA THR A 577 28.64 -39.42 6.82
C THR A 577 29.21 -39.39 5.40
N ALA A 578 28.36 -39.39 4.36
CA ALA A 578 28.78 -39.43 2.96
C ALA A 578 29.59 -38.20 2.49
N GLN A 579 29.49 -37.06 3.17
CA GLN A 579 30.29 -35.85 2.89
C GLN A 579 31.80 -36.05 3.11
N TRP A 580 32.18 -37.08 3.86
CA TRP A 580 33.56 -37.37 4.21
C TRP A 580 34.27 -38.27 3.18
N ASN A 581 33.52 -38.92 2.28
CA ASN A 581 34.02 -39.90 1.31
C ASN A 581 34.10 -39.37 -0.14
N ALA A 582 33.77 -38.10 -0.39
CA ALA A 582 33.86 -37.52 -1.74
C ALA A 582 35.32 -37.18 -2.11
N PRO A 583 35.84 -37.61 -3.27
CA PRO A 583 37.21 -37.30 -3.67
C PRO A 583 37.41 -35.80 -3.88
N LEU A 584 38.49 -35.26 -3.33
CA LEU A 584 38.96 -33.89 -3.56
C LEU A 584 39.07 -33.64 -5.08
N PRO A 585 38.47 -32.58 -5.64
CA PRO A 585 38.70 -32.25 -7.04
C PRO A 585 40.18 -31.88 -7.26
N PRO A 586 40.82 -32.36 -8.34
CA PRO A 586 42.22 -32.08 -8.60
C PRO A 586 42.39 -30.57 -8.81
N THR A 587 43.25 -29.97 -7.99
CA THR A 587 43.61 -28.56 -8.03
C THR A 587 44.23 -28.18 -9.37
N ARG A 588 43.54 -27.35 -10.16
CA ARG A 588 44.16 -26.46 -11.15
C ARG A 588 43.41 -25.13 -11.27
N ASN A 589 44.10 -24.08 -10.84
CA ASN A 589 44.00 -22.66 -11.22
C ASN A 589 42.76 -21.84 -10.83
N TYR A 590 42.96 -20.99 -9.82
CA TYR A 590 42.52 -19.59 -9.66
C TYR A 590 41.43 -19.08 -10.64
N PHE A 591 40.17 -18.98 -10.19
CA PHE A 591 39.54 -17.75 -9.65
C PHE A 591 38.08 -18.04 -9.22
N ALA A 592 37.71 -17.52 -8.04
CA ALA A 592 36.35 -17.32 -7.54
C ALA A 592 35.43 -18.54 -7.33
N TYR A 593 35.41 -19.10 -6.12
CA TYR A 593 34.18 -19.42 -5.36
C TYR A 593 34.56 -19.63 -3.88
N HIS A 594 34.03 -18.80 -2.98
CA HIS A 594 34.16 -18.97 -1.54
C HIS A 594 33.47 -20.28 -1.09
N SER A 595 34.22 -21.37 -1.05
CA SER A 595 33.97 -22.46 -0.10
C SER A 595 34.78 -22.12 1.15
N GLN A 596 34.11 -21.74 2.24
CA GLN A 596 34.78 -21.65 3.53
C GLN A 596 35.11 -23.08 3.95
N TRP A 597 36.39 -23.46 3.82
CA TRP A 597 36.90 -24.70 4.38
C TRP A 597 36.81 -24.62 5.90
N LEU A 598 36.15 -25.61 6.53
CA LEU A 598 36.02 -25.69 7.98
C LEU A 598 37.41 -25.82 8.62
N SER A 599 37.63 -25.12 9.74
CA SER A 599 38.85 -25.28 10.52
C SER A 599 38.93 -26.68 11.15
N PRO A 600 40.13 -27.20 11.45
CA PRO A 600 40.29 -28.49 12.14
C PRO A 600 39.51 -28.60 13.47
N ALA A 601 39.31 -27.47 14.17
CA ALA A 601 38.54 -27.42 15.41
C ALA A 601 37.03 -27.60 15.17
N GLU A 602 36.49 -26.98 14.11
CA GLU A 602 35.09 -27.13 13.71
C GLU A 602 34.80 -28.55 13.21
N LEU A 603 35.72 -29.12 12.42
CA LEU A 603 35.65 -30.51 11.96
C LEU A 603 35.61 -31.49 13.14
N LEU A 604 36.49 -31.31 14.13
CA LEU A 604 36.50 -32.13 15.35
C LEU A 604 35.20 -31.97 16.16
N GLY A 605 34.65 -30.76 16.21
CA GLY A 605 33.35 -30.50 16.82
C GLY A 605 32.21 -31.26 16.14
N HIS A 606 32.20 -31.29 14.80
CA HIS A 606 31.21 -32.01 14.00
C HIS A 606 31.26 -33.52 14.23
N ILE A 607 32.47 -34.10 14.22
CA ILE A 607 32.69 -35.54 14.46
C ILE A 607 32.19 -35.94 15.85
N LYS A 608 32.57 -35.19 16.90
CA LYS A 608 32.11 -35.45 18.27
C LYS A 608 30.59 -35.45 18.39
N ASN A 609 29.93 -34.53 17.70
CA ASN A 609 28.47 -34.44 17.71
C ASN A 609 27.82 -35.64 17.00
N LEU A 610 28.29 -36.02 15.81
CA LEU A 610 27.76 -37.18 15.07
C LEU A 610 27.89 -38.49 15.85
N VAL A 611 29.04 -38.72 16.49
CA VAL A 611 29.27 -39.89 17.35
C VAL A 611 28.26 -39.93 18.48
N LYS A 612 28.09 -38.81 19.21
CA LYS A 612 27.09 -38.69 20.27
C LYS A 612 25.68 -39.02 19.77
N LEU A 613 25.29 -38.51 18.60
CA LEU A 613 23.98 -38.75 18.01
C LEU A 613 23.73 -40.20 17.59
N CYS A 614 24.74 -40.91 17.09
CA CYS A 614 24.65 -42.33 16.74
C CYS A 614 24.42 -43.22 17.97
N PHE A 615 25.12 -42.94 19.07
CA PHE A 615 24.95 -43.66 20.33
C PHE A 615 23.57 -43.37 20.97
N GLU A 616 23.12 -42.12 20.95
CA GLU A 616 21.80 -41.75 21.48
C GLU A 616 20.63 -42.44 20.75
N ASN A 617 20.80 -42.86 19.50
CA ASN A 617 19.78 -43.57 18.71
C ASN A 617 20.05 -45.08 18.54
N LYS A 618 20.92 -45.67 19.36
CA LYS A 618 21.24 -47.11 19.34
C LYS A 618 21.62 -47.62 17.94
N SER A 619 22.33 -46.80 17.16
CA SER A 619 22.72 -47.11 15.77
C SER A 619 24.25 -47.16 15.63
N PRO A 620 24.93 -48.12 16.27
CA PRO A 620 26.40 -48.17 16.31
C PRO A 620 27.02 -48.45 14.94
N GLU A 621 26.32 -49.16 14.06
CA GLU A 621 26.77 -49.53 12.70
C GLU A 621 26.99 -48.30 11.81
N THR A 622 26.11 -47.29 11.90
CA THR A 622 26.28 -46.00 11.21
C THR A 622 27.48 -45.22 11.74
N CYS A 623 27.84 -45.44 13.01
CA CYS A 623 29.00 -44.86 13.64
C CYS A 623 30.31 -45.50 13.15
N VAL A 624 30.28 -46.79 12.80
CA VAL A 624 31.44 -47.50 12.20
C VAL A 624 31.71 -46.95 10.78
N GLN A 625 30.67 -46.72 9.98
CA GLN A 625 30.78 -46.11 8.64
C GLN A 625 31.34 -44.67 8.61
N LEU A 626 31.43 -43.97 9.75
CA LEU A 626 32.07 -42.65 9.85
C LEU A 626 33.59 -42.72 9.93
N PHE A 627 34.12 -43.87 10.33
CA PHE A 627 35.55 -44.05 10.65
C PHE A 627 36.22 -45.17 9.83
N ASP A 628 35.45 -45.91 9.02
CA ASP A 628 35.95 -46.70 7.88
C ASP A 628 36.20 -45.80 6.68
#